data_AF-A0A834Y812-F1
#
_entry.id   AF-A0A834Y812-F1
#
_cell.length_a   1.000
_cell.length_b   1.000
_cell.length_c   1.000
_cell.angle_alpha   90.00
_cell.angle_beta   90.00
_cell.angle_gamma   90.00
#
_symmetry.space_group_name_H-M   'P 1'
#
loop_
_entity.id
_entity.type
_entity.pdbx_description
1 polymer ?
#
loop_
_entity_poly.entity_id
_entity_poly.type
_entity_poly.pdbx_seq_one_letter_code
_entity_poly.pdbx_strand_id
1 'polypeptide(L)'
;MILDDEINATIVRPLPKGVKLHAIIDACHSGTILDLPYLCRKRREGNYIWENNNPPSGARKGTDGGLAISFSACGDNQTCTDTDALSRDKVMTGAMTYFFIQAMQSDQPEMTYGYLLRAIHNAIHKASTTVGLSGPIAALVGRVFHTGFSQEPQLSSSEIFDIDTVPFIL
;
A
#
# COMPACT_ATOMS: atom_id res chain seq x y z
N MET A 1 11.90 -14.18 10.44
CA MET A 1 11.50 -12.96 9.70
C MET A 1 12.25 -13.01 8.38
N ILE A 2 11.57 -12.78 7.26
CA ILE A 2 12.23 -12.59 5.96
C ILE A 2 12.47 -11.10 5.83
N LEU A 3 13.69 -10.69 5.46
CA LEU A 3 14.04 -9.28 5.33
C LEU A 3 13.56 -8.70 3.99
N ASP A 4 13.27 -7.41 3.98
CA ASP A 4 12.85 -6.66 2.77
C ASP A 4 13.87 -6.83 1.63
N ASP A 5 15.16 -6.80 1.95
CA ASP A 5 16.26 -7.06 1.02
C ASP A 5 16.22 -8.47 0.41
N GLU A 6 15.83 -9.48 1.19
CA GLU A 6 15.70 -10.86 0.71
C GLU A 6 14.48 -11.00 -0.22
N ILE A 7 13.36 -10.34 0.11
CA ILE A 7 12.17 -10.29 -0.74
C ILE A 7 12.52 -9.60 -2.06
N ASN A 8 13.13 -8.41 -2.01
CA ASN A 8 13.55 -7.67 -3.19
C ASN A 8 14.50 -8.51 -4.06
N ALA A 9 15.51 -9.13 -3.48
CA ALA A 9 16.46 -9.99 -4.20
C ALA A 9 15.79 -11.19 -4.87
N THR A 10 14.73 -11.74 -4.28
CA THR A 10 14.07 -12.94 -4.76
C THR A 10 13.02 -12.66 -5.83
N ILE A 11 12.22 -11.60 -5.68
CA ILE A 11 11.04 -11.37 -6.55
C ILE A 11 11.05 -10.04 -7.31
N VAL A 12 11.87 -9.06 -6.93
CA VAL A 12 11.95 -7.76 -7.62
C VAL A 12 13.16 -7.69 -8.55
N ARG A 13 14.37 -7.91 -8.03
CA ARG A 13 15.61 -7.85 -8.80
C ARG A 13 15.62 -8.73 -10.05
N PRO A 14 15.10 -9.98 -10.05
CA PRO A 14 15.19 -10.84 -11.22
C PRO A 14 14.13 -10.55 -12.28
N LEU A 15 13.23 -9.57 -12.10
CA LEU A 15 12.17 -9.30 -13.07
C LEU A 15 12.74 -8.83 -14.41
N PRO A 16 12.61 -9.63 -15.49
CA PRO A 16 13.21 -9.30 -16.77
C PRO A 16 12.34 -8.32 -17.55
N LYS A 17 12.91 -7.76 -18.61
CA LYS A 17 12.19 -6.88 -19.54
C LYS A 17 10.88 -7.48 -20.03
N GLY A 18 9.81 -6.68 -19.95
CA GLY A 18 8.46 -7.05 -20.39
C GLY A 18 7.63 -7.76 -19.31
N VAL A 19 8.20 -8.11 -18.17
CA VAL A 19 7.46 -8.64 -17.02
C VAL A 19 7.02 -7.50 -16.11
N LYS A 20 5.79 -7.61 -15.62
CA LYS A 20 5.22 -6.70 -14.63
C LYS A 20 4.83 -7.47 -13.36
N LEU A 21 5.29 -7.00 -12.21
CA LEU A 21 4.88 -7.47 -10.90
C LEU A 21 3.97 -6.44 -10.26
N HIS A 22 2.75 -6.84 -9.91
CA HIS A 22 1.90 -6.12 -8.99
C HIS A 22 1.89 -6.80 -7.63
N ALA A 23 2.26 -6.07 -6.59
CA ALA A 23 2.21 -6.55 -5.22
C ALA A 23 1.15 -5.79 -4.42
N ILE A 24 0.32 -6.53 -3.69
CA ILE A 24 -0.66 -5.99 -2.77
C ILE A 24 -0.28 -6.52 -1.40
N ILE A 25 0.04 -5.60 -0.49
CA ILE A 25 0.79 -5.91 0.72
C ILE A 25 -0.03 -5.50 1.94
N ASP A 26 -0.34 -6.50 2.76
CA ASP A 26 -1.20 -6.37 3.93
C ASP A 26 -0.42 -6.79 5.19
N ALA A 27 0.52 -5.93 5.57
CA ALA A 27 1.37 -6.16 6.74
C ALA A 27 1.67 -4.84 7.47
N CYS A 28 1.82 -4.94 8.78
CA CYS A 28 2.25 -3.84 9.65
C CYS A 28 3.69 -3.45 9.28
N HIS A 29 4.02 -2.15 9.25
CA HIS A 29 5.35 -1.65 8.87
C HIS A 29 5.82 -2.04 7.45
N SER A 30 4.90 -2.26 6.50
CA SER A 30 5.23 -2.83 5.19
C SER A 30 5.40 -1.82 4.04
N GLY A 31 5.36 -0.51 4.33
CA GLY A 31 5.42 0.55 3.31
C GLY A 31 6.62 0.47 2.36
N THR A 32 7.69 -0.20 2.78
CA THR A 32 8.93 -0.39 2.02
C THR A 32 9.31 -1.86 1.81
N ILE A 33 8.40 -2.82 2.03
CA ILE A 33 8.77 -4.25 2.09
C ILE A 33 9.38 -4.83 0.79
N LEU A 34 9.04 -4.23 -0.36
CA LEU A 34 9.65 -4.59 -1.65
C LEU A 34 10.91 -3.79 -1.97
N ASP A 35 11.29 -2.84 -1.13
CA ASP A 35 12.41 -1.94 -1.33
C ASP A 35 12.43 -1.31 -2.72
N LEU A 36 11.31 -0.72 -3.12
CA LEU A 36 11.19 -0.04 -4.41
C LEU A 36 11.82 1.37 -4.35
N PRO A 37 12.47 1.82 -5.44
CA PRO A 37 13.21 3.08 -5.50
C PRO A 37 12.33 4.34 -5.50
N TYR A 38 11.03 4.23 -5.81
CA TYR A 38 10.13 5.37 -5.87
C TYR A 38 8.89 5.17 -5.00
N LEU A 39 8.58 6.16 -4.17
CA LEU A 39 7.36 6.21 -3.35
C LEU A 39 6.45 7.32 -3.88
N CYS A 40 5.19 7.00 -4.09
CA CYS A 40 4.18 7.97 -4.50
C CYS A 40 3.53 8.59 -3.26
N ARG A 41 3.80 9.87 -3.01
CA ARG A 41 3.30 10.62 -1.86
C ARG A 41 2.24 11.63 -2.29
N LYS A 42 1.19 11.75 -1.48
CA LYS A 42 0.16 12.79 -1.61
C LYS A 42 0.67 14.09 -0.99
N ARG A 43 0.65 15.19 -1.75
CA ARG A 43 0.94 16.52 -1.20
C ARG A 43 -0.30 17.16 -0.58
N ARG A 44 -0.08 18.25 0.16
CA ARG A 44 -1.15 19.04 0.80
C ARG A 44 -2.14 19.60 -0.22
N GLU A 45 -1.67 19.89 -1.43
CA GLU A 45 -2.48 20.40 -2.54
C GLU A 45 -3.35 19.30 -3.19
N GLY A 46 -3.21 18.04 -2.77
CA GLY A 46 -4.03 16.92 -3.22
C GLY A 46 -3.48 16.15 -4.43
N ASN A 47 -2.42 16.65 -5.06
CA ASN A 47 -1.71 15.95 -6.13
C ASN A 47 -0.72 14.92 -5.57
N TYR A 48 -0.38 13.92 -6.39
CA TYR A 48 0.62 12.92 -6.05
C TYR A 48 1.95 13.22 -6.74
N ILE A 49 3.05 12.93 -6.04
CA ILE A 49 4.40 13.05 -6.58
C ILE A 49 5.21 11.80 -6.26
N TRP A 50 6.16 11.49 -7.12
CA TRP A 50 7.16 10.46 -6.85
C TRP A 50 8.34 11.05 -6.08
N GLU A 51 8.70 10.40 -4.99
CA GLU A 51 9.86 10.70 -4.18
C GLU A 51 10.89 9.58 -4.31
N ASN A 52 12.18 9.95 -4.29
CA ASN A 52 13.28 9.00 -4.33
C ASN A 52 13.43 8.30 -2.96
N ASN A 53 13.43 6.98 -2.97
CA ASN A 53 13.58 6.09 -1.81
C ASN A 53 14.84 5.22 -1.89
N ASN A 54 15.80 5.60 -2.74
CA ASN A 54 17.10 4.95 -2.78
C ASN A 54 17.91 5.31 -1.52
N PRO A 55 18.52 4.31 -0.86
CA PRO A 55 19.34 4.57 0.32
C PRO A 55 20.66 5.25 -0.09
N PRO A 56 21.26 6.06 0.80
CA PRO A 56 22.57 6.67 0.54
C PRO A 56 23.69 5.65 0.25
N SER A 57 23.51 4.39 0.66
CA SER A 57 24.44 3.28 0.40
C SER A 57 24.49 2.85 -1.08
N GLY A 58 23.51 3.24 -1.90
CA GLY A 58 23.42 2.82 -3.30
C GLY A 58 22.99 1.36 -3.48
N ALA A 59 22.39 0.73 -2.46
CA ALA A 59 21.88 -0.63 -2.57
C ALA A 59 20.88 -0.75 -3.75
N ARG A 60 20.99 -1.84 -4.53
CA ARG A 60 20.15 -2.07 -5.71
C ARG A 60 18.71 -2.36 -5.29
N LYS A 61 17.82 -1.42 -5.63
CA LYS A 61 16.36 -1.50 -5.39
C LYS A 61 15.54 -1.75 -6.67
N GLY A 62 16.16 -1.63 -7.84
CA GLY A 62 15.51 -1.82 -9.15
C GLY A 62 15.44 -3.27 -9.64
N THR A 63 14.73 -3.45 -10.75
CA THR A 63 14.50 -4.73 -11.44
C THR A 63 15.62 -5.07 -12.45
N ASP A 64 15.47 -6.16 -13.20
CA ASP A 64 16.30 -6.50 -14.37
C ASP A 64 15.61 -6.10 -15.69
N GLY A 65 15.00 -4.91 -15.69
CA GLY A 65 14.30 -4.33 -16.83
C GLY A 65 12.78 -4.55 -16.86
N GLY A 66 12.24 -5.34 -15.93
CA GLY A 66 10.79 -5.42 -15.68
C GLY A 66 10.25 -4.25 -14.86
N LEU A 67 8.95 -4.24 -14.62
CA LEU A 67 8.26 -3.20 -13.83
C LEU A 67 7.68 -3.83 -12.55
N ALA A 68 8.06 -3.31 -11.39
CA ALA A 68 7.47 -3.68 -10.12
C ALA A 68 6.66 -2.51 -9.55
N ILE A 69 5.40 -2.76 -9.19
CA ILE A 69 4.51 -1.78 -8.57
C ILE A 69 3.86 -2.42 -7.34
N SER A 70 3.80 -1.69 -6.24
CA SER A 70 3.24 -2.17 -4.98
C SER A 70 2.21 -1.22 -4.41
N PHE A 71 1.10 -1.78 -3.94
CA PHE A 71 0.15 -1.14 -3.03
C PHE A 71 0.32 -1.74 -1.63
N SER A 72 0.58 -0.91 -0.64
CA SER A 72 0.74 -1.31 0.77
C SER A 72 -0.05 -0.41 1.70
N ALA A 73 -0.25 -0.80 2.96
CA ALA A 73 -0.81 0.08 3.98
C ALA A 73 0.20 0.33 5.11
N CYS A 74 0.36 1.58 5.51
CA CYS A 74 1.20 1.97 6.65
C CYS A 74 0.39 2.81 7.63
N GLY A 75 0.48 2.52 8.93
CA GLY A 75 -0.15 3.33 9.97
C GLY A 75 0.81 4.34 10.60
N ASP A 76 0.27 5.50 10.97
CA ASP A 76 0.97 6.70 11.44
C ASP A 76 1.35 6.67 12.94
N ASN A 77 0.89 5.67 13.69
CA ASN A 77 1.26 5.46 15.10
C ASN A 77 2.23 4.28 15.34
N GLN A 78 2.86 3.75 14.30
CA GLN A 78 3.76 2.61 14.44
C GLN A 78 5.24 3.00 14.61
N THR A 79 5.50 4.10 15.33
CA THR A 79 6.86 4.36 15.84
C THR A 79 7.22 3.25 16.82
N CYS A 80 8.19 2.42 16.45
CA CYS A 80 8.80 1.40 17.30
C CYS A 80 9.24 1.99 18.64
N THR A 81 8.41 1.85 19.68
CA THR A 81 8.92 1.65 21.03
C THR A 81 8.99 0.14 21.23
N ASP A 82 10.20 -0.42 21.14
CA ASP A 82 10.52 -1.73 21.69
C ASP A 82 10.10 -1.71 23.17
N THR A 83 8.91 -2.22 23.47
CA THR A 83 8.50 -2.48 24.85
C THR A 83 7.49 -3.61 24.85
N ASP A 84 7.99 -4.74 25.33
CA ASP A 84 7.32 -5.81 26.06
C ASP A 84 5.89 -6.21 25.66
N ALA A 85 5.78 -7.50 25.31
CA ALA A 85 4.69 -8.41 25.66
C ALA A 85 3.36 -7.73 26.04
N LEU A 86 2.38 -7.82 25.13
CA LEU A 86 0.95 -7.48 25.32
C LEU A 86 0.53 -6.03 25.01
N SER A 87 0.98 -5.46 23.89
CA SER A 87 0.37 -4.22 23.37
C SER A 87 -1.08 -4.50 22.94
N ARG A 88 -2.01 -3.81 23.59
CA ARG A 88 -3.48 -3.95 23.52
C ARG A 88 -4.12 -3.47 22.21
N ASP A 89 -3.35 -3.34 21.13
CA ASP A 89 -3.84 -2.85 19.85
C ASP A 89 -3.90 -4.01 18.86
N LYS A 90 -5.10 -4.54 18.61
CA LYS A 90 -5.32 -5.57 17.58
C LYS A 90 -5.02 -4.95 16.22
N VAL A 91 -3.79 -5.13 15.73
CA VAL A 91 -3.50 -4.73 14.36
C VAL A 91 -4.31 -5.61 13.41
N MET A 92 -5.11 -4.95 12.58
CA MET A 92 -6.10 -5.60 11.75
C MET A 92 -5.49 -5.94 10.39
N THR A 93 -5.11 -7.20 10.23
CA THR A 93 -4.61 -7.79 8.98
C THR A 93 -5.76 -7.97 8.00
N GLY A 94 -5.56 -7.66 6.72
CA GLY A 94 -6.56 -7.87 5.66
C GLY A 94 -7.29 -6.61 5.20
N ALA A 95 -7.05 -5.46 5.84
CA ALA A 95 -7.73 -4.22 5.53
C ALA A 95 -7.34 -3.67 4.15
N MET A 96 -6.05 -3.68 3.83
CA MET A 96 -5.55 -3.19 2.54
C MET A 96 -6.11 -4.04 1.39
N THR A 97 -6.08 -5.35 1.55
CA THR A 97 -6.64 -6.31 0.58
C THR A 97 -8.15 -6.10 0.41
N TYR A 98 -8.89 -5.93 1.51
CA TYR A 98 -10.32 -5.69 1.47
C TYR A 98 -10.66 -4.40 0.70
N PHE A 99 -10.02 -3.28 1.03
CA PHE A 99 -10.30 -2.00 0.38
C PHE A 99 -9.82 -1.97 -1.08
N PHE A 100 -8.74 -2.67 -1.40
CA PHE A 100 -8.30 -2.87 -2.77
C PHE A 100 -9.36 -3.59 -3.61
N ILE A 101 -9.90 -4.72 -3.12
CA ILE A 101 -10.96 -5.47 -3.82
C ILE A 101 -12.20 -4.60 -4.00
N GLN A 102 -12.63 -3.89 -2.95
CA GLN A 102 -13.78 -2.99 -3.02
C GLN A 102 -13.59 -1.88 -4.06
N ALA A 103 -12.39 -1.29 -4.13
CA ALA A 103 -12.08 -0.26 -5.11
C ALA A 103 -12.06 -0.81 -6.55
N MET A 104 -11.53 -2.03 -6.75
CA MET A 104 -11.54 -2.71 -8.04
C MET A 104 -12.95 -3.07 -8.54
N GLN A 105 -13.90 -3.30 -7.63
CA GLN A 105 -15.30 -3.60 -7.96
C GLN A 105 -16.13 -2.35 -8.32
N SER A 106 -15.53 -1.16 -8.32
CA SER A 106 -16.21 0.04 -8.77
C SER A 106 -16.48 0.00 -10.28
N ASP A 107 -17.63 0.53 -10.70
CA ASP A 107 -18.09 0.52 -12.10
C ASP A 107 -17.40 1.63 -12.93
N GLN A 108 -16.06 1.66 -12.88
CA GLN A 108 -15.25 2.64 -13.60
C GLN A 108 -14.79 2.10 -14.94
N PRO A 109 -15.05 2.81 -16.05
CA PRO A 109 -14.70 2.35 -17.39
C PRO A 109 -13.18 2.29 -17.63
N GLU A 110 -12.39 3.17 -16.98
CA GLU A 110 -10.93 3.18 -17.08
C GLU A 110 -10.28 3.33 -15.70
N MET A 111 -9.87 2.20 -15.12
CA MET A 111 -9.18 2.16 -13.82
C MET A 111 -7.71 2.57 -13.99
N THR A 112 -7.31 3.74 -13.50
CA THR A 112 -5.90 4.16 -13.45
C THR A 112 -5.29 3.92 -12.06
N TYR A 113 -3.96 3.89 -11.93
CA TYR A 113 -3.30 3.71 -10.63
C TYR A 113 -3.69 4.81 -9.64
N GLY A 114 -3.75 6.05 -10.11
CA GLY A 114 -4.13 7.21 -9.32
C GLY A 114 -5.60 7.12 -8.90
N TYR A 115 -6.49 6.67 -9.80
CA TYR A 115 -7.88 6.42 -9.43
C TYR A 115 -7.97 5.36 -8.33
N LEU A 116 -7.33 4.20 -8.54
CA LEU A 116 -7.38 3.09 -7.61
C LEU A 116 -6.84 3.49 -6.23
N LEU A 117 -5.69 4.17 -6.18
CA LEU A 117 -5.10 4.69 -4.94
C LEU A 117 -6.06 5.64 -4.21
N ARG A 118 -6.67 6.60 -4.93
CA ARG A 118 -7.66 7.54 -4.38
C ARG A 118 -8.93 6.82 -3.90
N ALA A 119 -9.41 5.82 -4.64
CA ALA A 119 -10.58 5.04 -4.27
C ALA A 119 -10.34 4.26 -2.98
N ILE A 120 -9.17 3.65 -2.81
CA ILE A 120 -8.75 2.95 -1.59
C ILE A 120 -8.67 3.94 -0.42
N HIS A 121 -7.98 5.08 -0.58
CA HIS A 121 -7.94 6.14 0.44
C HIS A 121 -9.34 6.57 0.89
N ASN A 122 -10.23 6.82 -0.07
CA ASN A 122 -11.59 7.25 0.19
C ASN A 122 -12.41 6.16 0.90
N ALA A 123 -12.21 4.89 0.55
CA ALA A 123 -12.90 3.77 1.19
C ALA A 123 -12.46 3.61 2.65
N ILE A 124 -11.15 3.70 2.93
CA ILE A 124 -10.59 3.68 4.28
C ILE A 124 -11.13 4.86 5.10
N HIS A 125 -11.08 6.08 4.55
CA HIS A 125 -11.55 7.28 5.24
C HIS A 125 -13.06 7.23 5.52
N LYS A 126 -13.88 6.76 4.57
CA LYS A 126 -15.33 6.60 4.82
C LYS A 126 -15.59 5.58 5.92
N ALA A 127 -14.82 4.50 5.95
CA ALA A 127 -14.96 3.48 6.98
C ALA A 127 -14.50 3.98 8.36
N SER A 128 -13.50 4.88 8.44
CA SER A 128 -13.05 5.46 9.71
C SER A 128 -13.99 6.53 10.27
N THR A 129 -14.73 7.26 9.42
CA THR A 129 -15.69 8.29 9.88
C THR A 129 -17.10 7.75 10.18
N THR A 130 -17.44 6.56 9.67
CA THR A 130 -18.79 6.01 9.79
C THR A 130 -18.89 5.08 11.00
N VAL A 131 -19.18 5.64 12.17
CA VAL A 131 -19.78 4.89 13.28
C VAL A 131 -21.22 4.54 12.87
N GLY A 132 -21.46 3.31 12.39
CA GLY A 132 -22.84 2.80 12.21
C GLY A 132 -23.19 2.14 10.87
N LEU A 133 -22.34 1.26 10.32
CA LEU A 133 -22.84 0.30 9.33
C LEU A 133 -23.81 -0.68 10.02
N SER A 134 -24.91 -1.02 9.34
CA SER A 134 -25.88 -2.03 9.79
C SER A 134 -25.77 -3.26 8.88
N GLY A 135 -25.59 -4.45 9.44
CA GLY A 135 -25.48 -5.72 8.72
C GLY A 135 -24.22 -6.53 9.06
N PRO A 136 -24.00 -7.71 8.45
CA PRO A 136 -22.85 -8.59 8.75
C PRO A 136 -21.49 -7.91 8.52
N ILE A 137 -21.44 -6.85 7.70
CA ILE A 137 -20.26 -6.00 7.44
C ILE A 137 -19.89 -5.15 8.65
N ALA A 138 -20.88 -4.75 9.47
CA ALA A 138 -20.67 -3.97 10.69
C ALA A 138 -19.83 -4.71 11.74
N ALA A 139 -19.84 -6.04 11.72
CA ALA A 139 -19.04 -6.85 12.63
C ALA A 139 -17.56 -6.90 12.20
N LEU A 140 -17.28 -6.91 10.90
CA LEU A 140 -15.91 -6.81 10.39
C LEU A 140 -15.39 -5.39 10.63
N VAL A 141 -16.13 -4.38 10.19
CA VAL A 141 -15.85 -2.95 10.42
C VAL A 141 -15.71 -2.65 11.92
N GLY A 142 -16.64 -3.09 12.78
CA GLY A 142 -16.54 -2.93 14.22
C GLY A 142 -15.31 -3.60 14.83
N ARG A 143 -14.87 -4.76 14.30
CA ARG A 143 -13.59 -5.39 14.68
C ARG A 143 -12.36 -4.66 14.11
N VAL A 144 -12.48 -3.98 12.97
CA VAL A 144 -11.44 -3.12 12.36
C VAL A 144 -11.25 -1.82 13.15
N PHE A 145 -12.35 -1.20 13.60
CA PHE A 145 -12.38 0.21 13.98
C PHE A 145 -12.62 0.48 15.47
N HIS A 146 -12.70 -0.53 16.34
CA HIS A 146 -12.72 -0.31 17.80
C HIS A 146 -11.39 0.23 18.37
N THR A 147 -10.33 0.24 17.57
CA THR A 147 -9.03 0.84 17.86
C THR A 147 -8.78 1.90 16.80
N GLY A 148 -8.31 3.10 17.16
CA GLY A 148 -8.08 4.24 16.24
C GLY A 148 -7.20 3.91 15.03
N PHE A 149 -7.81 3.30 14.02
CA PHE A 149 -7.17 2.70 12.87
C PHE A 149 -6.93 3.78 11.82
N SER A 150 -5.70 4.27 11.77
CA SER A 150 -5.21 5.11 10.68
C SER A 150 -4.29 4.25 9.82
N GLN A 151 -4.78 3.84 8.66
CA GLN A 151 -3.98 3.22 7.62
C GLN A 151 -3.96 4.15 6.42
N GLU A 152 -2.76 4.52 5.99
CA GLU A 152 -2.56 5.24 4.76
C GLU A 152 -2.11 4.25 3.68
N PRO A 153 -2.89 4.03 2.62
CA PRO A 153 -2.43 3.27 1.48
C PRO A 153 -1.28 4.02 0.81
N GLN A 154 -0.26 3.28 0.42
CA GLN A 154 0.95 3.77 -0.22
C GLN A 154 1.12 3.04 -1.55
N LEU A 155 1.56 3.79 -2.54
CA LEU A 155 1.94 3.27 -3.85
C LEU A 155 3.45 3.42 -4.02
N SER A 156 4.12 2.36 -4.44
CA SER A 156 5.56 2.37 -4.72
C SER A 156 5.87 1.67 -6.04
N SER A 157 6.98 2.02 -6.67
CA SER A 157 7.30 1.56 -8.02
C SER A 157 8.81 1.49 -8.28
N SER A 158 9.21 0.58 -9.17
CA SER A 158 10.56 0.53 -9.75
C SER A 158 10.85 1.66 -10.73
N GLU A 159 9.81 2.30 -11.27
CA GLU A 159 9.90 3.38 -12.25
C GLU A 159 8.92 4.53 -11.94
N ILE A 160 9.25 5.74 -12.39
CA ILE A 160 8.35 6.90 -12.31
C ILE A 160 7.42 6.90 -13.52
N PHE A 161 6.13 7.06 -13.28
CA PHE A 161 5.12 7.20 -14.33
C PHE A 161 3.96 8.09 -13.88
N ASP A 162 3.15 8.57 -14.81
CA ASP A 162 1.96 9.34 -14.48
C ASP A 162 0.82 8.40 -14.04
N ILE A 163 0.52 8.42 -12.74
CA ILE A 163 -0.45 7.53 -12.14
C ILE A 163 -1.89 7.77 -12.63
N ASP A 164 -2.17 8.98 -13.12
CA ASP A 164 -3.52 9.38 -13.53
C ASP A 164 -3.81 9.03 -14.99
N THR A 165 -2.79 8.68 -15.78
CA THR A 165 -2.93 8.31 -17.19
C THR A 165 -2.61 6.86 -17.48
N VAL A 166 -1.77 6.20 -16.67
CA VAL A 166 -1.45 4.78 -16.87
C VAL A 166 -2.61 3.90 -16.35
N PRO A 167 -3.19 3.02 -17.20
CA PRO A 167 -4.24 2.11 -16.77
C PRO A 167 -3.67 1.00 -15.86
N PHE A 168 -4.43 0.68 -14.82
CA PHE A 168 -4.20 -0.48 -13.97
C PHE A 168 -4.80 -1.72 -14.66
N ILE A 169 -3.92 -2.62 -15.10
CA ILE A 169 -4.29 -3.87 -15.77
C ILE A 169 -3.44 -4.98 -15.13
N LEU A 170 -4.12 -6.01 -14.64
CA LEU A 170 -3.51 -7.24 -14.09
C LEU A 170 -3.21 -8.25 -15.19
#